data_AF-A0A7X9F8N1-F1
#
_entry.id   AF-A0A7X9F8N1-F1
#
_cell.length_a   1.000
_cell.length_b   1.000
_cell.length_c   1.000
_cell.angle_alpha   90.00
_cell.angle_beta   90.00
_cell.angle_gamma   90.00
#
_symmetry.space_group_name_H-M   'P 1'
#
loop_
_entity.id
_entity.type
_entity.pdbx_description
1 polymer ?
#
loop_
_entity_poly.entity_id
_entity_poly.type
_entity_poly.pdbx_seq_one_letter_code
_entity_poly.pdbx_strand_id
1 'polypeptide(L)' 'TDILNRIIKYSRNYLDYCVALPATGRFGLEYTIGLNMQTFIDIYRMSRRLGLDEIATPIEQELNRFYSLLYPSNR' A
#
# COMPACT_ATOMS: atom_id res chain seq x y z
N THR A 1 -16.64 1.29 -10.05
CA THR A 1 -15.31 0.66 -9.99
C THR A 1 -14.17 1.60 -10.37
N ASP A 2 -14.40 2.63 -11.20
CA ASP A 2 -13.36 3.59 -11.61
C ASP A 2 -12.61 4.27 -10.44
N ILE A 3 -13.34 4.76 -9.42
CA ILE A 3 -12.75 5.47 -8.30
C ILE A 3 -11.82 4.59 -7.44
N LEU A 4 -12.22 3.34 -7.17
CA LEU A 4 -11.43 2.41 -6.37
C LEU A 4 -10.10 2.09 -7.07
N ASN A 5 -10.15 1.81 -8.38
CA ASN A 5 -8.96 1.55 -9.16
C ASN A 5 -8.02 2.76 -9.19
N ARG A 6 -8.56 3.99 -9.23
CA ARG A 6 -7.77 5.23 -9.17
C ARG A 6 -7.09 5.40 -7.81
N ILE A 7 -7.78 5.11 -6.71
CA ILE A 7 -7.21 5.16 -5.36
C ILE A 7 -6.07 4.15 -5.23
N ILE A 8 -6.32 2.88 -5.62
CA ILE A 8 -5.30 1.81 -5.59
C ILE A 8 -4.09 2.22 -6.43
N LYS A 9 -4.30 2.70 -7.65
CA LYS A 9 -3.22 3.12 -8.55
C LYS A 9 -2.41 4.28 -7.97
N TYR A 10 -3.06 5.29 -7.40
CA TYR A 10 -2.37 6.41 -6.79
C TYR A 10 -1.51 5.94 -5.61
N SER A 11 -2.10 5.19 -4.68
CA SER A 11 -1.38 4.73 -3.49
C SER A 11 -0.24 3.79 -3.84
N ARG A 12 -0.43 2.91 -4.85
CA ARG A 12 0.64 2.06 -5.37
C ARG A 12 1.80 2.89 -5.90
N ASN A 13 1.52 3.82 -6.82
CA ASN A 13 2.54 4.64 -7.45
C ASN A 13 3.32 5.48 -6.44
N TYR A 14 2.63 6.00 -5.41
CA TYR A 14 3.26 6.78 -4.37
C TYR A 14 4.19 5.92 -3.49
N LEU A 15 3.73 4.74 -3.08
CA LEU A 15 4.54 3.81 -2.30
C LEU A 15 5.73 3.28 -3.11
N ASP A 16 5.55 3.00 -4.41
CA ASP A 16 6.64 2.63 -5.31
C ASP A 16 7.70 3.73 -5.43
N TYR A 17 7.27 4.99 -5.54
CA TYR A 17 8.17 6.14 -5.48
C TYR A 17 8.95 6.18 -4.17
N CYS A 18 8.28 6.04 -3.02
CA CYS A 18 8.93 6.04 -1.71
C CYS A 18 9.94 4.89 -1.56
N VAL A 19 9.61 3.70 -2.05
CA VAL A 19 10.51 2.53 -2.02
C VAL A 19 11.73 2.73 -2.92
N ALA A 20 11.58 3.39 -4.07
CA ALA A 20 12.68 3.66 -4.99
C ALA A 20 13.70 4.68 -4.44
N LEU A 21 13.28 5.52 -3.49
CA LEU A 21 14.19 6.47 -2.83
C LEU A 21 15.13 5.75 -1.84
N PRO A 22 16.41 6.16 -1.76
CA PRO A 22 17.29 5.78 -0.66
C PRO A 22 16.66 6.17 0.69
N ALA A 23 16.99 5.46 1.77
CA ALA A 23 16.44 5.75 3.10
C ALA A 23 16.65 7.21 3.52
N THR A 24 17.78 7.82 3.16
CA THR A 24 18.10 9.23 3.42
C THR A 24 17.23 10.23 2.65
N GLY A 25 16.62 9.81 1.54
CA GLY A 25 15.71 10.62 0.73
C GLY A 25 14.23 10.50 1.15
N ARG A 26 13.92 9.71 2.17
CA ARG A 26 12.54 9.47 2.64
C ARG A 26 12.12 10.37 3.81
N PHE A 27 13.01 11.23 4.30
CA PHE A 27 12.72 12.12 5.42
C PHE A 27 11.51 13.02 5.12
N GLY A 28 10.52 13.00 5.99
CA GLY A 28 9.27 13.77 5.83
C GLY A 28 8.19 13.05 5.02
N LEU A 29 8.46 11.85 4.50
CA LEU A 29 7.48 11.03 3.77
C LEU A 29 6.75 10.03 4.67
N GLU A 30 7.10 9.93 5.96
CA GLU A 30 6.59 8.89 6.87
C GLU A 30 5.06 8.95 7.00
N TYR A 31 4.51 10.17 7.11
CA TYR A 31 3.06 10.37 7.18
C TYR A 31 2.37 9.91 5.89
N THR A 32 2.88 10.32 4.73
CA THR A 32 2.31 9.97 3.43
C THR A 32 2.49 8.50 3.09
N ILE A 33 3.59 7.87 3.51
CA ILE A 33 3.79 6.43 3.44
C ILE A 33 2.72 5.73 4.29
N GLY A 34 2.55 6.15 5.54
CA GLY A 34 1.54 5.60 6.44
C GLY A 34 0.12 5.70 5.88
N LEU A 35 -0.24 6.85 5.31
CA LEU A 35 -1.56 7.08 4.70
C LEU A 35 -1.82 6.14 3.51
N ASN A 36 -0.83 5.97 2.63
CA ASN A 36 -0.98 5.09 1.48
C ASN A 36 -0.95 3.60 1.88
N MET A 37 -0.16 3.22 2.88
CA MET A 37 -0.21 1.88 3.47
C MET A 37 -1.58 1.60 4.09
N GLN A 38 -2.13 2.54 4.86
CA GLN A 38 -3.44 2.39 5.49
C GLN A 38 -4.55 2.25 4.43
N THR A 39 -4.43 2.98 3.32
CA THR A 39 -5.36 2.85 2.18
C THR A 39 -5.42 1.40 1.66
N PHE A 40 -4.26 0.74 1.49
CA PHE A 40 -4.23 -0.67 1.09
C PHE A 40 -4.85 -1.59 2.16
N ILE A 41 -4.56 -1.36 3.44
CA ILE A 41 -5.13 -2.14 4.56
C ILE A 41 -6.65 -2.04 4.58
N ASP A 42 -7.20 -0.84 4.41
CA ASP A 42 -8.64 -0.59 4.45
C ASP A 42 -9.34 -1.24 3.26
N ILE A 43 -8.76 -1.13 2.05
CA ILE A 43 -9.29 -1.79 0.85
C ILE A 43 -9.23 -3.31 0.99
N TYR A 44 -8.13 -3.86 1.51
CA TYR A 44 -8.01 -5.30 1.75
C TYR A 44 -9.10 -5.79 2.71
N ARG A 45 -9.22 -5.14 3.88
CA ARG A 45 -10.23 -5.50 4.90
C ARG A 45 -11.65 -5.38 4.36
N MET A 46 -11.95 -4.30 3.63
CA MET A 46 -13.25 -4.12 2.98
C MET A 46 -13.53 -5.24 1.98
N SER A 47 -12.58 -5.55 1.10
CA SER A 47 -12.73 -6.56 0.05
C SER A 47 -12.93 -7.95 0.64
N ARG A 48 -12.16 -8.32 1.67
CA ARG A 48 -12.33 -9.58 2.40
C ARG A 48 -13.69 -9.67 3.09
N ARG A 49 -14.16 -8.59 3.72
CA ARG A 49 -15.48 -8.55 4.37
C ARG A 49 -16.63 -8.73 3.36
N LEU A 50 -16.45 -8.27 2.13
CA LEU A 50 -17.46 -8.36 1.07
C LEU A 50 -17.33 -9.61 0.18
N GLY A 51 -16.34 -10.48 0.42
CA GLY A 51 -16.08 -11.64 -0.42
C GLY A 51 -15.55 -11.31 -1.83
N LEU A 52 -14.94 -10.12 -2.00
CA LEU A 52 -14.39 -9.65 -3.28
C LEU A 52 -12.93 -10.11 -3.45
N ASP A 53 -12.74 -11.42 -3.61
CA ASP A 53 -11.39 -12.02 -3.65
C ASP A 53 -10.54 -11.51 -4.83
N GLU A 54 -11.17 -11.20 -5.96
CA GLU A 54 -10.52 -10.59 -7.13
C GLU A 54 -9.85 -9.23 -6.81
N ILE A 55 -10.33 -8.52 -5.78
CA ILE A 55 -9.72 -7.28 -5.28
C ILE A 55 -8.80 -7.58 -4.10
N ALA A 56 -9.19 -8.48 -3.19
CA ALA A 56 -8.44 -8.73 -1.97
C ALA A 56 -7.06 -9.34 -2.22
N THR A 57 -6.96 -10.35 -3.08
CA THR A 57 -5.71 -11.07 -3.36
C THR A 57 -4.59 -10.16 -3.88
N PRO A 58 -4.78 -9.33 -4.93
CA PRO A 58 -3.72 -8.45 -5.40
C PRO A 58 -3.32 -7.39 -4.35
N ILE A 59 -4.27 -6.90 -3.55
CA ILE A 59 -3.95 -5.92 -2.48
C ILE A 59 -3.11 -6.56 -1.37
N GLU A 60 -3.39 -7.81 -1.01
CA GLU A 60 -2.60 -8.56 -0.03
C GLU A 60 -1.15 -8.76 -0.49
N GLN A 61 -0.93 -9.09 -1.78
CA GLN A 61 0.41 -9.23 -2.35
C GLN A 61 1.20 -7.92 -2.28
N GLU A 62 0.56 -6.80 -2.63
CA GLU A 62 1.19 -5.47 -2.55
C GLU A 62 1.46 -5.05 -1.10
N LEU A 63 0.56 -5.32 -0.15
CA LEU A 63 0.77 -5.07 1.27
C LEU A 63 2.02 -5.81 1.78
N ASN A 64 2.13 -7.11 1.50
CA ASN A 64 3.28 -7.92 1.91
C ASN A 64 4.60 -7.40 1.32
N ARG A 65 4.56 -6.96 0.05
CA ARG A 65 5.70 -6.33 -0.63
C ARG A 65 6.10 -5.04 0.07
N PHE A 66 5.17 -4.11 0.26
CA PHE A 66 5.48 -2.81 0.86
C PHE A 66 5.91 -2.93 2.33
N TYR A 67 5.29 -3.83 3.11
CA TYR A 67 5.74 -4.10 4.47
C TYR A 67 7.20 -4.58 4.51
N SER A 68 7.57 -5.49 3.62
CA SER A 68 8.94 -6.02 3.56
C SER A 68 9.97 -4.96 3.15
N LEU A 69 9.58 -3.97 2.35
CA LEU A 69 10.49 -2.95 1.82
C LEU A 69 10.57 -1.68 2.68
N LEU A 70 9.48 -1.33 3.36
CA LEU A 70 9.37 -0.10 4.16
C LEU A 70 9.58 -0.35 5.66
N TYR A 71 9.30 -1.56 6.15
CA TYR A 71 9.40 -1.91 7.57
C TYR A 71 10.19 -3.21 7.78
N PRO A 72 11.46 -3.28 7.33
CA PRO A 72 12.27 -4.51 7.40
C PRO A 72 12.52 -5.01 8.83
N SER A 73 12.41 -4.14 9.83
CA SER A 73 12.63 -4.43 11.26
C SER A 73 11.45 -5.11 11.96
N ASN A 74 10.28 -5.21 11.33
CA ASN A 74 9.07 -5.83 11.90
C ASN A 74 8.96 -7.33 11.58
N ARG A 75 10.09 -8.01 11.36
CA ARG A 75 10.20 -9.46 11.18
C ARG A 75 10.87 -10.11 12.37
#